data_AF-A0A087TZU0-F1
#
_entry.id   AF-A0A087TZU0-F1
#
_cell.length_a   1.000
_cell.length_b   1.000
_cell.length_c   1.000
_cell.angle_alpha   90.00
_cell.angle_beta   90.00
_cell.angle_gamma   90.00
#
_symmetry.space_group_name_H-M   'P 1'
#
loop_
_entity.id
_entity.type
_entity.pdbx_description
1 polymer ?
#
loop_
_entity_poly.entity_id
_entity_poly.type
_entity_poly.pdbx_seq_one_letter_code
_entity_poly.pdbx_strand_id
1 'polypeptide(L)' 'MASTRSKVIHLYKNLLFLGKDYPKGFDYFKGRLKEAFMKNKDVTDDAQIEILLAKG' A
#
# COMPACT_ATOMS: atom_id res chain seq x y z
N MET A 1 -2.67 -20.22 5.02
CA MET A 1 -3.24 -18.85 5.02
C MET A 1 -2.28 -17.96 4.24
N ALA A 2 -2.74 -17.24 3.20
CA ALA A 2 -1.85 -16.41 2.40
C ALA A 2 -1.19 -15.36 3.29
N SER A 3 0.15 -15.35 3.34
CA SER A 3 0.93 -14.48 4.20
C SER A 3 0.48 -13.03 4.03
N THR A 4 0.27 -12.33 5.14
CA THR A 4 -0.12 -10.91 5.23
C THR A 4 0.76 -10.04 4.30
N ARG A 5 2.05 -10.40 4.16
CA ARG A 5 3.00 -9.83 3.20
C ARG A 5 2.53 -9.89 1.75
N SER A 6 1.99 -11.00 1.29
CA SER A 6 1.51 -11.17 -0.09
C SER A 6 0.33 -10.25 -0.39
N LYS A 7 -0.60 -10.09 0.57
CA LYS A 7 -1.74 -9.16 0.45
C LYS A 7 -1.26 -7.70 0.35
N VAL A 8 -0.30 -7.31 1.20
CA VAL A 8 0.32 -5.97 1.18
C VAL A 8 1.00 -5.67 -0.16
N ILE A 9 1.77 -6.63 -0.70
CA ILE A 9 2.43 -6.47 -2.00
C ILE A 9 1.40 -6.34 -3.13
N HIS A 10 0.32 -7.12 -3.08
CA HIS A 10 -0.73 -7.07 -4.08
C HIS A 10 -1.47 -5.73 -4.06
N LEU A 11 -1.83 -5.23 -2.88
CA LEU A 11 -2.44 -3.91 -2.72
C LEU A 11 -1.52 -2.80 -3.24
N TYR A 12 -0.23 -2.84 -2.89
CA TYR A 12 0.75 -1.85 -3.36
C TYR A 12 0.83 -1.82 -4.90
N LYS A 13 0.84 -2.99 -5.55
CA LYS A 13 0.86 -3.07 -7.02
C LYS A 13 -0.43 -2.56 -7.65
N ASN A 14 -1.59 -2.87 -7.06
CA ASN A 14 -2.89 -2.39 -7.56
C ASN A 14 -2.98 -0.87 -7.46
N LEU A 15 -2.62 -0.28 -6.32
CA LEU A 15 -2.60 1.17 -6.15
C LEU A 15 -1.60 1.82 -7.10
N LEU A 16 -0.42 1.22 -7.30
CA LEU A 16 0.56 1.73 -8.25
C LEU A 16 0.04 1.70 -9.69
N PHE A 17 -0.70 0.66 -10.07
CA PHE A 17 -1.35 0.59 -11.39
C PHE A 17 -2.39 1.69 -11.57
N LEU A 18 -3.26 1.91 -10.58
CA LEU A 18 -4.25 2.99 -10.57
C LEU A 18 -3.62 4.39 -10.60
N GLY A 19 -2.45 4.55 -9.97
CA GLY A 19 -1.70 5.80 -9.94
C GLY A 19 -1.10 6.24 -11.27
N LYS A 20 -1.18 5.42 -12.33
CA LYS A 20 -0.68 5.79 -13.66
C LYS A 20 -1.48 6.91 -14.30
N ASP A 21 -2.79 6.94 -14.06
CA ASP A 21 -3.70 7.96 -14.58
C ASP A 21 -3.89 9.12 -13.59
N TYR A 22 -3.02 9.22 -12.57
CA TYR A 22 -3.17 10.24 -11.54
C TYR A 22 -2.90 11.63 -12.12
N PRO A 23 -3.77 12.64 -11.88
CA PRO A 23 -3.67 13.96 -12.52
C PRO A 23 -2.35 14.70 -12.28
N LYS A 24 -1.66 14.41 -11.16
CA LYS A 24 -0.36 15.02 -10.81
C LYS A 24 0.85 14.22 -11.29
N GLY A 25 0.62 13.14 -12.06
CA GLY A 25 1.64 12.25 -12.56
C GLY A 25 1.97 11.09 -11.62
N PHE A 26 2.50 10.04 -12.24
CA PHE A 26 2.82 8.77 -11.59
C PHE A 26 3.87 8.92 -10.47
N ASP A 27 4.92 9.71 -10.68
CA ASP A 27 5.98 9.89 -9.67
C ASP A 27 5.47 10.58 -8.40
N TYR A 28 4.56 11.55 -8.54
CA TYR A 28 3.91 12.18 -7.40
C TYR A 28 3.09 11.18 -6.59
N PHE A 29 2.27 10.37 -7.27
CA PHE A 29 1.46 9.35 -6.62
C PHE A 29 2.31 8.28 -5.95
N LYS A 30 3.34 7.78 -6.66
CA LYS A 30 4.28 6.78 -6.16
C LYS A 30 5.02 7.26 -4.90
N GLY A 31 5.45 8.53 -4.85
CA GLY A 31 6.08 9.11 -3.66
C GLY A 31 5.15 9.07 -2.45
N ARG A 32 3.89 9.51 -2.62
CA ARG A 32 2.86 9.51 -1.57
C ARG A 32 2.46 8.11 -1.12
N LEU A 33 2.33 7.19 -2.07
CA LEU A 33 2.08 5.77 -1.81
C LEU A 33 3.22 5.20 -0.96
N LYS A 34 4.47 5.41 -1.35
CA LYS A 34 5.64 4.95 -0.60
C LYS A 34 5.68 5.55 0.81
N GLU A 35 5.41 6.84 0.97
CA GLU A 35 5.33 7.48 2.29
C GLU A 35 4.26 6.84 3.19
N ALA A 36 3.05 6.58 2.65
CA ALA A 36 1.97 5.97 3.40
C ALA A 36 2.31 4.55 3.89
N PHE A 37 2.95 3.74 3.03
CA PHE A 37 3.41 2.40 3.42
C PHE A 37 4.60 2.46 4.38
N MET A 38 5.54 3.40 4.18
CA MET A 38 6.68 3.59 5.07
C MET A 38 6.28 4.05 6.47
N LYS A 39 5.24 4.88 6.61
CA LYS A 39 4.69 5.28 7.92
C LYS A 39 4.16 4.08 8.72
N ASN A 40 3.70 3.04 8.04
CA ASN A 40 3.18 1.81 8.66
C ASN A 40 4.21 0.67 8.68
N LYS A 41 5.50 0.93 8.35
CA LYS A 41 6.54 -0.12 8.27
C LYS A 41 6.83 -0.82 9.59
N ASP A 42 6.59 -0.12 10.70
CA ASP A 42 6.86 -0.60 12.06
C ASP A 42 5.67 -1.37 12.64
N VAL A 43 4.58 -1.53 11.87
CA VAL A 43 3.44 -2.38 12.23
C VAL A 43 3.79 -3.83 11.94
N THR A 44 4.10 -4.57 13.00
CA THR A 44 4.41 -6.01 12.96
C THR A 44 3.22 -6.91 13.32
N ASP A 45 2.11 -6.32 13.77
CA ASP A 45 0.90 -7.04 14.15
C ASP A 45 0.04 -7.36 12.90
N ASP A 46 -0.13 -8.65 12.62
CA ASP A 46 -0.91 -9.15 11.49
C ASP A 46 -2.37 -8.65 11.52
N ALA A 47 -2.98 -8.51 12.70
CA ALA A 47 -4.35 -8.03 12.82
C ALA A 47 -4.46 -6.55 12.45
N GLN A 48 -3.47 -5.74 12.85
CA GLN A 48 -3.40 -4.33 12.46
C GLN A 48 -3.15 -4.17 10.96
N ILE A 49 -2.30 -5.01 10.38
CA ILE A 49 -2.07 -5.02 8.93
C ILE A 49 -3.37 -5.32 8.18
N GLU A 50 -4.17 -6.30 8.62
CA GLU A 50 -5.46 -6.59 7.98
C GLU A 50 -6.47 -5.43 8.10
N ILE A 51 -6.52 -4.73 9.23
CA ILE A 51 -7.35 -3.52 9.39
C ILE A 51 -6.89 -2.40 8.47
N LEU A 52 -5.58 -2.19 8.34
CA LEU A 52 -5.00 -1.17 7.45
C LEU A 52 -5.22 -1.52 5.98
N LEU A 53 -5.16 -2.81 5.62
CA LEU A 53 -5.50 -3.29 4.28
C LEU A 53 -6.99 -3.10 3.97
N ALA A 54 -7.87 -3.28 4.95
CA ALA A 54 -9.32 -3.06 4.79
C ALA A 54 -9.70 -1.58 4.64
N LYS A 55 -8.84 -0.65 5.08
CA LYS A 55 -9.00 0.80 4.90
C LYS A 55 -8.55 1.32 3.53
N GLY A 56 -8.15 0.41 2.62
CA GLY A 56 -7.64 0.72 1.28
C GLY A 56 -8.44 1.72 0.49
#